data_AF-A0A0T6U7K5-F1
#
_entry.id   AF-A0A0T6U7K5-F1
#
_cell.length_a   1.000
_cell.length_b   1.000
_cell.length_c   1.000
_cell.angle_alpha   90.00
_cell.angle_beta   90.00
_cell.angle_gamma   90.00
#
_symmetry.space_group_name_H-M   'P 1'
#
loop_
_entity.id
_entity.type
_entity.pdbx_description
1 polymer ?
#
loop_
_entity_poly.entity_id
_entity_poly.type
_entity_poly.pdbx_seq_one_letter_code
_entity_poly.pdbx_strand_id
1 'polypeptide(L)'
;MNMKNVIKMLAVAGLMTTGFANASVPADFNAMPGVLFVNWNATAAMDGKANPMLEVRDEAGDLITSAHADLTGTQQIRLPLRTQGTVTVSLAGQSSEYRIPFGIGGGNPR
;
A
#
# COMPACT_ATOMS: atom_id res chain seq x y z
N MET A 1 -36.17 34.01 -36.99
CA MET A 1 -35.97 32.88 -36.05
C MET A 1 -36.83 31.72 -36.52
N ASN A 2 -36.23 30.58 -36.87
CA ASN A 2 -36.87 29.27 -36.79
C ASN A 2 -35.80 28.17 -36.87
N MET A 3 -35.53 27.60 -35.70
CA MET A 3 -34.46 26.65 -35.39
C MET A 3 -35.07 25.27 -35.25
N LYS A 4 -34.56 24.30 -36.01
CA LYS A 4 -34.81 22.87 -35.81
C LYS A 4 -33.66 22.12 -36.47
N ASN A 5 -32.68 21.67 -35.68
CA ASN A 5 -32.33 20.25 -35.72
C ASN A 5 -31.39 19.82 -34.58
N VAL A 6 -31.88 18.80 -33.86
CA VAL A 6 -31.18 17.65 -33.27
C VAL A 6 -30.11 17.88 -32.21
N ILE A 7 -30.57 17.79 -30.95
CA ILE A 7 -29.76 17.35 -29.81
C ILE A 7 -29.39 15.88 -30.06
N LYS A 8 -28.13 15.62 -30.46
CA LYS A 8 -27.55 14.27 -30.39
C LYS A 8 -27.20 14.00 -28.94
N MET A 9 -28.00 13.16 -28.29
CA MET A 9 -27.66 12.53 -27.01
C MET A 9 -26.35 11.76 -27.17
N LEU A 10 -25.27 12.33 -26.64
CA LEU A 10 -24.01 11.61 -26.45
C LEU A 10 -24.11 10.88 -25.11
N ALA A 11 -24.62 9.65 -25.16
CA ALA A 11 -24.50 8.72 -24.05
C ALA A 11 -23.03 8.30 -23.93
N VAL A 12 -22.23 9.07 -23.17
CA VAL A 12 -20.98 8.53 -22.60
C VAL A 12 -21.40 7.68 -21.41
N ALA A 13 -21.69 6.42 -21.71
CA ALA A 13 -21.74 5.38 -20.71
C ALA A 13 -20.32 5.14 -20.20
N GLY A 14 -20.15 5.29 -18.88
CA GLY A 14 -19.13 4.58 -18.12
C GLY A 14 -17.68 4.90 -18.45
N LEU A 15 -17.23 6.14 -18.20
CA LEU A 15 -15.85 6.33 -17.75
C LEU A 15 -15.83 6.11 -16.22
N MET A 16 -16.14 4.88 -15.80
CA MET A 16 -15.85 4.43 -14.44
C MET A 16 -14.34 4.31 -14.37
N THR A 17 -13.72 5.27 -13.68
CA THR A 17 -12.43 5.18 -12.99
C THR A 17 -11.36 4.37 -13.73
N THR A 18 -10.45 5.07 -14.41
CA THR A 18 -9.14 4.52 -14.74
C THR A 18 -8.55 3.97 -13.45
N GLY A 19 -8.58 2.64 -13.31
CA GLY A 19 -7.95 1.95 -12.20
C GLY A 19 -6.51 2.43 -12.14
N PHE A 20 -6.15 3.12 -11.08
CA PHE A 20 -4.76 3.35 -10.76
C PHE A 20 -4.14 1.96 -10.71
N ALA A 21 -3.27 1.65 -11.67
CA ALA A 21 -2.30 0.59 -11.47
C ALA A 21 -1.50 1.04 -10.25
N ASN A 22 -1.94 0.61 -9.05
CA ASN A 22 -1.18 0.78 -7.83
C ASN A 22 0.08 -0.02 -8.09
N ALA A 23 1.13 0.65 -8.53
CA ALA A 23 2.42 0.02 -8.69
C ALA A 23 2.77 -0.56 -7.31
N SER A 24 2.96 -1.88 -7.24
CA SER A 24 3.26 -2.53 -5.98
C SER A 24 4.63 -2.06 -5.50
N VAL A 25 4.79 -1.95 -4.19
CA VAL A 25 6.08 -1.63 -3.58
C VAL A 25 7.08 -2.73 -3.99
N PRO A 26 8.27 -2.40 -4.53
CA PRO A 26 9.23 -3.37 -5.04
C PRO A 26 10.02 -4.03 -3.90
N ALA A 27 9.31 -4.58 -2.91
CA ALA A 27 9.87 -5.26 -1.76
C ALA A 27 9.02 -6.49 -1.42
N ASP A 28 9.68 -7.49 -0.85
CA ASP A 28 8.99 -8.62 -0.22
C ASP A 28 8.77 -8.32 1.27
N PHE A 29 7.61 -8.69 1.78
CA PHE A 29 7.19 -8.34 3.14
C PHE A 29 7.08 -9.59 4.01
N ASN A 30 7.66 -9.52 5.19
CA ASN A 30 7.47 -10.53 6.22
C ASN A 30 7.16 -9.84 7.54
N ALA A 31 6.15 -10.26 8.28
CA ALA A 31 5.87 -9.68 9.60
C ALA A 31 5.94 -10.72 10.72
N MET A 32 6.45 -10.25 11.86
CA MET A 32 6.41 -10.92 13.15
C MET A 32 5.73 -9.98 14.15
N PRO A 33 5.23 -10.47 15.29
CA PRO A 33 4.66 -9.60 16.31
C PRO A 33 5.62 -8.46 16.70
N GLY A 34 5.21 -7.21 16.42
CA GLY A 34 5.98 -6.00 16.72
C GLY A 34 7.00 -5.55 15.65
N VAL A 35 7.16 -6.27 14.54
CA VAL A 35 8.09 -5.87 13.48
C VAL A 35 7.63 -6.30 12.09
N LEU A 36 7.82 -5.43 11.10
CA LEU A 36 7.68 -5.73 9.67
C LEU A 36 9.08 -5.70 9.05
N PHE A 37 9.50 -6.83 8.51
CA PHE A 37 10.67 -6.96 7.66
C PHE A 37 10.30 -6.61 6.23
N VAL A 38 11.07 -5.68 5.67
CA VAL A 38 10.95 -5.21 4.30
C VAL A 38 12.21 -5.63 3.57
N ASN A 39 12.10 -6.61 2.68
CA ASN A 39 13.20 -7.10 1.86
C ASN A 39 13.16 -6.39 0.52
N TRP A 40 14.02 -5.39 0.35
CA TRP A 40 14.08 -4.60 -0.87
C TRP A 40 14.63 -5.44 -2.02
N ASN A 41 13.91 -5.46 -3.14
CA ASN A 41 14.44 -6.08 -4.36
C ASN A 41 15.56 -5.21 -4.92
N ALA A 42 16.67 -5.79 -5.39
CA ALA A 42 17.90 -5.06 -5.78
C ALA A 42 17.70 -3.98 -6.87
N THR A 43 16.55 -3.98 -7.53
CA THR A 43 16.10 -3.00 -8.53
C THR A 43 15.20 -1.90 -7.96
N ALA A 44 14.98 -1.82 -6.65
CA ALA A 44 14.16 -0.80 -5.98
C ALA A 44 14.82 0.60 -5.98
N ALA A 45 15.69 0.88 -6.96
CA ALA A 45 16.08 2.23 -7.31
C ALA A 45 14.81 2.96 -7.78
N MET A 46 14.13 3.60 -6.85
CA MET A 46 13.03 4.51 -7.11
C MET A 46 13.58 5.64 -7.96
N ASP A 47 13.41 5.53 -9.28
CA ASP A 47 13.93 6.45 -10.29
C ASP A 47 13.67 7.90 -9.85
N GLY A 48 14.75 8.61 -9.49
CA GLY A 48 14.72 10.02 -9.11
C GLY A 48 14.22 10.39 -7.70
N LYS A 49 13.86 9.46 -6.81
CA LYS A 49 13.37 9.79 -5.46
C LYS A 49 14.40 9.55 -4.37
N ALA A 50 15.10 10.62 -3.99
CA ALA A 50 16.00 10.60 -2.84
C ALA A 50 15.20 10.36 -1.55
N ASN A 51 15.50 9.27 -0.84
CA ASN A 51 14.98 8.92 0.50
C ASN A 51 13.44 8.89 0.61
N PRO A 52 12.74 7.98 -0.07
CA PRO A 52 11.29 7.88 0.05
C PRO A 52 10.88 7.42 1.46
N MET A 53 9.76 7.95 1.95
CA MET A 53 9.16 7.51 3.21
C MET A 53 8.29 6.29 2.95
N LEU A 54 8.56 5.21 3.67
CA LEU A 54 7.71 4.04 3.79
C LEU A 54 6.67 4.33 4.87
N GLU A 55 5.40 4.22 4.51
CA GLU A 55 4.28 4.36 5.42
C GLU A 55 3.58 3.02 5.56
N VAL A 56 3.28 2.61 6.79
CA VAL A 56 2.46 1.43 7.06
C VAL A 56 1.15 1.92 7.65
N ARG A 57 0.05 1.59 6.97
CA ARG A 57 -1.32 1.94 7.36
C ARG A 57 -2.11 0.69 7.69
N ASP A 58 -3.06 0.80 8.61
CA ASP A 58 -3.97 -0.30 8.90
C ASP A 58 -5.05 -0.45 7.81
N GLU A 59 -5.96 -1.41 8.01
CA GLU A 59 -7.10 -1.67 7.13
C GLU A 59 -8.08 -0.47 7.07
N ALA A 60 -8.16 0.35 8.11
CA ALA A 60 -8.97 1.56 8.13
C ALA A 60 -8.29 2.74 7.37
N GLY A 61 -7.02 2.59 7.03
CA GLY A 61 -6.19 3.61 6.37
C GLY A 61 -5.43 4.52 7.35
N ASP A 62 -5.51 4.24 8.65
CA ASP A 62 -4.83 5.00 9.70
C ASP A 62 -3.33 4.68 9.69
N LEU A 63 -2.50 5.71 9.85
CA LEU A 63 -1.05 5.56 9.86
C LEU A 63 -0.60 4.86 11.15
N ILE A 64 -0.07 3.66 11.01
CA ILE A 64 0.52 2.89 12.12
C ILE A 64 1.92 3.40 12.42
N THR A 65 2.74 3.53 11.38
CA THR A 65 4.14 3.95 11.48
C THR A 65 4.67 4.45 10.14
N SER A 66 5.75 5.22 10.17
CA SER A 66 6.48 5.65 8.99
C SER A 66 7.99 5.64 9.24
N ALA A 67 8.76 5.32 8.20
CA ALA A 67 10.22 5.28 8.26
C ALA A 67 10.82 5.56 6.88
N HIS A 68 12.04 6.09 6.84
CA HIS A 68 12.78 6.24 5.59
C HIS A 68 13.09 4.85 5.02
N ALA A 69 12.82 4.63 3.73
CA ALA A 69 13.12 3.38 3.06
C ALA A 69 14.60 3.31 2.68
N ASP A 70 15.26 2.21 3.06
CA ASP A 70 16.67 1.95 2.73
C ASP A 70 16.86 1.53 1.27
N LEU A 71 15.78 1.09 0.60
CA LEU A 71 15.72 0.64 -0.81
C LEU A 71 16.71 -0.47 -1.20
N THR A 72 17.46 -1.01 -0.23
CA THR A 72 18.49 -2.03 -0.41
C THR A 72 18.51 -2.96 0.80
N GLY A 73 18.75 -4.25 0.57
CA GLY A 73 18.83 -5.24 1.64
C GLY A 73 17.52 -5.44 2.42
N THR A 74 17.65 -5.89 3.67
CA THR A 74 16.50 -6.11 4.58
C THR A 74 16.43 -4.99 5.60
N GLN A 75 15.29 -4.31 5.65
CA GLN A 75 14.98 -3.27 6.60
C GLN A 75 13.95 -3.75 7.63
N GLN A 76 14.12 -3.35 8.89
CA GLN A 76 13.17 -3.66 9.97
C GLN A 76 12.38 -2.42 10.36
N ILE A 77 11.07 -2.51 10.26
CA ILE A 77 10.13 -1.47 10.64
C ILE A 77 9.44 -1.91 11.92
N ARG A 78 9.59 -1.12 12.98
CA ARG A 78 8.87 -1.36 14.23
C ARG A 78 7.38 -1.13 14.04
N LEU A 79 6.60 -2.15 14.34
CA LEU A 79 5.15 -2.07 14.43
C LEU A 79 4.71 -2.13 15.89
N PRO A 80 3.57 -1.53 16.25
CA PRO A 80 2.90 -1.86 17.50
C PRO A 80 2.70 -3.38 17.63
N LEU A 81 2.94 -3.94 18.82
CA LEU A 81 2.79 -5.38 19.07
C LEU A 81 1.38 -5.91 18.75
N ARG A 82 0.38 -5.01 18.83
CA ARG A 82 -1.03 -5.30 18.56
C ARG A 82 -1.41 -5.23 17.08
N THR A 83 -0.51 -4.80 16.19
CA THR A 83 -0.82 -4.68 14.77
C THR A 83 -1.08 -6.07 14.17
N GLN A 84 -2.27 -6.26 13.62
CA GLN A 84 -2.78 -7.52 13.09
C GLN A 84 -3.68 -7.23 11.89
N GLY A 85 -3.92 -8.24 11.05
CA GLY A 85 -4.78 -8.11 9.88
C GLY A 85 -4.03 -7.62 8.64
N THR A 86 -4.78 -7.06 7.69
CA THR A 86 -4.20 -6.50 6.46
C THR A 86 -3.70 -5.10 6.73
N VAL A 87 -2.45 -4.83 6.35
CA VAL A 87 -1.86 -3.48 6.36
C VAL A 87 -1.54 -3.06 4.93
N THR A 88 -1.66 -1.77 4.69
CA THR A 88 -1.22 -1.17 3.43
C THR A 88 0.16 -0.55 3.63
N VAL A 89 1.14 -1.05 2.89
CA VAL A 89 2.49 -0.50 2.86
C VAL A 89 2.59 0.43 1.65
N SER A 90 2.83 1.71 1.90
CA SER A 90 2.92 2.74 0.87
C SER A 90 4.33 3.30 0.78
N LEU A 91 4.82 3.47 -0.44
CA LEU A 91 6.14 4.02 -0.71
C LEU A 91 6.07 4.86 -1.97
N ALA A 92 6.36 6.17 -1.87
CA ALA A 92 6.54 7.01 -3.07
C ALA A 92 5.37 7.03 -4.09
N GLY A 93 4.12 6.76 -3.65
CA GLY A 93 2.96 6.64 -4.55
C GLY A 93 2.67 5.21 -5.02
N GLN A 94 3.52 4.26 -4.63
CA GLN A 94 3.28 2.82 -4.71
C GLN A 94 2.60 2.34 -3.44
N SER A 95 1.75 1.33 -3.55
CA SER A 95 1.06 0.73 -2.41
C SER A 95 1.00 -0.78 -2.60
N SER A 96 1.23 -1.51 -1.51
CA SER A 96 1.13 -2.96 -1.48
C SER A 96 0.41 -3.38 -0.22
N GLU A 97 -0.57 -4.24 -0.37
CA GLU A 97 -1.26 -4.85 0.78
C GLU A 97 -0.43 -6.02 1.28
N TYR A 98 -0.30 -6.11 2.60
CA TYR A 98 0.36 -7.22 3.25
C TYR A 98 -0.48 -7.70 4.44
N ARG A 99 -0.72 -9.01 4.51
CA ARG A 99 -1.44 -9.61 5.63
C ARG A 99 -0.44 -9.98 6.71
N ILE A 100 -0.46 -9.24 7.82
CA ILE A 100 0.31 -9.61 9.00
C ILE A 100 -0.28 -10.92 9.53
N PRO A 101 0.52 -12.00 9.60
CA PRO A 101 0.03 -13.25 10.13
C PRO A 101 -0.43 -13.02 11.56
N PHE A 102 -1.57 -13.61 11.93
CA PHE A 102 -1.98 -13.61 13.33
C PHE A 102 -0.84 -14.22 14.12
N GLY A 103 -0.29 -13.46 15.08
CA GLY A 103 0.57 -14.06 16.07
C GLY A 103 -0.24 -15.17 16.71
N ILE A 104 0.22 -16.42 16.60
CA ILE A 104 -0.27 -17.52 17.42
C ILE A 104 0.27 -17.26 18.84
N GLY A 105 -0.15 -16.16 19.44
CA GLY A 105 -0.02 -15.89 20.85
C GLY A 105 -1.17 -16.63 21.52
N GLY A 106 -0.95 -17.92 21.74
CA GLY A 106 -1.74 -18.79 22.61
C GLY A 106 -3.24 -18.61 22.52
N GLY A 107 -3.92 -19.47 21.75
CA GLY A 107 -5.29 -19.78 22.07
C GLY A 107 -5.34 -20.13 23.57
N ASN A 108 -6.06 -19.32 24.35
CA ASN A 108 -6.65 -19.84 25.56
C ASN A 108 -8.02 -20.36 25.12
N PRO A 109 -8.18 -21.66 24.84
CA PRO A 109 -9.51 -22.22 24.74
C PRO A 109 -10.18 -22.02 26.11
N ARG A 110 -11.24 -21.21 26.14
CA ARG A 110 -12.23 -21.26 27.20
C ARG A 110 -13.49 -21.85 26.62
#